data_AF-A0A4Q3UB40-F1
#
_entry.id   AF-A0A4Q3UB40-F1
#
_cell.length_a   1.000
_cell.length_b   1.000
_cell.length_c   1.000
_cell.angle_alpha   90.00
_cell.angle_beta   90.00
_cell.angle_gamma   90.00
#
_symmetry.space_group_name_H-M   'P 1'
#
loop_
_entity.id
_entity.type
_entity.pdbx_description
1 polymer ?
#
loop_
_entity_poly.entity_id
_entity_poly.type
_entity_poly.pdbx_seq_one_letter_code
_entity_poly.pdbx_strand_id
1 'polypeptide(L)'
;AKTAGYKDILAYIGSVRKRNNKADYLICTLQALKKYYDWLVHSGARKDHPCKTLNLKDKPNKAVQLQDLFTEEELEQLQRRKGKFKDIRLRNQIIISLLIYQGLTTGDITSLKVQDIDLEAATIKVQAGTNTHARTLSLRPQQVMQLYKYIHEERSRLKAKQHQETDALILTRAGTKENGEGIKYITETSRQLFPGRKLNTRTIRMSVIELPVTLLYQIPFSFGRLFLGGGGTFGYAVSGRQTKEGIKTNLYAGSTDWRRGDLSVHLNAAFEMNNGLFVSFRSQKSVLDAYRPKDASVTDRSVSVSLGYLVQWDVLKMKQFKN
;
A
#
# COMPACT_ATOMS: atom_id res chain seq x y z
N ALA A 1 25.11 19.73 -21.37
CA ALA A 1 23.98 18.98 -21.96
C ALA A 1 24.26 18.55 -23.40
N LYS A 2 24.57 19.48 -24.31
CA LYS A 2 24.83 19.16 -25.74
C LYS A 2 26.03 18.22 -25.98
N THR A 3 27.04 18.25 -25.13
CA THR A 3 28.27 17.42 -25.24
C THR A 3 28.36 16.26 -24.25
N ALA A 4 27.40 16.13 -23.33
CA ALA A 4 27.52 15.17 -22.23
C ALA A 4 27.43 13.73 -22.73
N GLY A 5 28.39 12.89 -22.36
CA GLY A 5 28.45 11.48 -22.72
C GLY A 5 27.82 10.57 -21.65
N TYR A 6 27.86 9.26 -21.91
CA TYR A 6 27.38 8.24 -20.97
C TYR A 6 28.10 8.31 -19.60
N LYS A 7 29.42 8.55 -19.61
CA LYS A 7 30.24 8.67 -18.40
C LYS A 7 29.81 9.85 -17.52
N ASP A 8 29.48 10.99 -18.12
CA ASP A 8 29.04 12.18 -17.38
C ASP A 8 27.70 11.96 -16.70
N ILE A 9 26.80 11.23 -17.36
CA ILE A 9 25.48 10.88 -16.80
C ILE A 9 25.64 9.90 -15.64
N LEU A 10 26.53 8.92 -15.75
CA LEU A 10 26.85 8.03 -14.63
C LEU A 10 27.47 8.79 -13.45
N ALA A 11 28.41 9.70 -13.71
CA ALA A 11 29.02 10.53 -12.68
C ALA A 11 27.97 11.41 -11.98
N TYR A 12 27.04 11.99 -12.75
CA TYR A 12 25.92 12.76 -12.22
C TYR A 12 25.01 11.90 -11.34
N ILE A 13 24.55 10.74 -11.82
CA ILE A 13 23.72 9.82 -11.02
C ILE A 13 24.46 9.38 -9.75
N GLY A 14 25.77 9.14 -9.83
CA GLY A 14 26.62 8.88 -8.67
C GLY A 14 26.61 10.03 -7.65
N SER A 15 26.70 11.29 -8.12
CA SER A 15 26.59 12.48 -7.26
C SER A 15 25.19 12.62 -6.64
N VAL A 16 24.14 12.23 -7.37
CA VAL A 16 22.76 12.26 -6.87
C VAL A 16 22.57 11.18 -5.81
N ARG A 17 23.15 9.99 -6.00
CA ARG A 17 23.13 8.90 -5.01
C ARG A 17 23.80 9.29 -3.71
N LYS A 18 24.93 10.04 -3.75
CA LYS A 18 25.58 10.58 -2.55
C LYS A 18 24.68 11.56 -1.78
N ARG A 19 23.88 12.36 -2.49
CA ARG A 19 22.96 13.34 -1.89
C ARG A 19 21.66 12.72 -1.38
N ASN A 20 21.11 11.76 -2.12
CA ASN A 20 19.87 11.07 -1.78
C ASN A 20 19.89 9.63 -2.30
N ASN A 21 19.98 8.68 -1.38
CA ASN A 21 20.10 7.25 -1.70
C ASN A 21 18.75 6.53 -1.88
N LYS A 22 17.63 7.27 -1.98
CA LYS A 22 16.32 6.65 -2.24
C LYS A 22 16.27 6.13 -3.67
N ALA A 23 16.14 4.82 -3.84
CA ALA A 23 16.06 4.18 -5.15
C ALA A 23 14.96 4.78 -6.06
N ASP A 24 13.77 5.07 -5.51
CA ASP A 24 12.69 5.73 -6.25
C ASP A 24 13.10 7.10 -6.82
N TYR A 25 13.85 7.86 -6.04
CA TYR A 25 14.33 9.18 -6.46
C TYR A 25 15.37 9.07 -7.58
N LEU A 26 16.28 8.11 -7.50
CA LEU A 26 17.27 7.85 -8.55
C LEU A 26 16.62 7.37 -9.85
N ILE A 27 15.65 6.46 -9.75
CA ILE A 27 14.88 5.97 -10.91
C ILE A 27 14.12 7.12 -11.56
N CYS A 28 13.39 7.93 -10.77
CA CYS A 28 12.66 9.09 -11.28
C CYS A 28 13.59 10.10 -11.96
N THR A 29 14.73 10.42 -11.34
CA THR A 29 15.75 11.31 -11.90
C THR A 29 16.27 10.78 -13.24
N LEU A 30 16.55 9.48 -13.34
CA LEU A 30 16.98 8.87 -14.60
C LEU A 30 15.88 8.95 -15.67
N GLN A 31 14.61 8.71 -15.32
CA GLN A 31 13.50 8.83 -16.28
C GLN A 31 13.32 10.27 -16.77
N ALA A 32 13.46 11.26 -15.89
CA ALA A 32 13.46 12.68 -16.27
C ALA A 32 14.61 13.02 -17.23
N LEU A 33 15.82 12.50 -16.96
CA LEU A 33 16.97 12.66 -17.86
C LEU A 33 16.71 12.03 -19.23
N LYS A 34 16.14 10.81 -19.28
CA LYS A 34 15.78 10.16 -20.54
C LYS A 34 14.79 11.01 -21.34
N LYS A 35 13.72 11.49 -20.69
CA LYS A 35 12.74 12.38 -21.34
C LYS A 35 13.35 13.68 -21.87
N TYR A 36 14.30 14.26 -21.14
CA TYR A 36 15.02 15.43 -21.61
C TYR A 36 15.90 15.14 -22.85
N TYR A 37 16.61 14.03 -22.87
CA TYR A 37 17.40 13.63 -24.05
C TYR A 37 16.54 13.18 -25.23
N ASP A 38 15.38 12.54 -24.99
CA ASP A 38 14.37 12.28 -26.02
C ASP A 38 13.92 13.60 -26.68
N TRP A 39 13.66 14.64 -25.89
CA TRP A 39 13.31 15.97 -26.40
C TRP A 39 14.47 16.64 -27.17
N LEU A 40 15.73 16.50 -26.71
CA LEU A 40 16.90 17.02 -27.42
C LEU A 40 17.12 16.36 -28.78
N VAL A 41 16.86 15.05 -28.88
CA VAL A 41 16.91 14.34 -30.17
C VAL A 41 15.76 14.77 -31.07
N HIS A 42 14.55 14.89 -30.53
CA HIS A 42 13.37 15.30 -31.29
C HIS A 42 13.48 16.74 -31.83
N SER A 43 14.07 17.65 -31.07
CA SER A 43 14.31 19.05 -31.46
C SER A 43 15.51 19.23 -32.41
N GLY A 44 16.20 18.15 -32.80
CA GLY A 44 17.39 18.21 -33.65
C GLY A 44 18.64 18.81 -32.98
N ALA A 45 18.54 19.20 -31.71
CA ALA A 45 19.65 19.77 -30.95
C ALA A 45 20.77 18.75 -30.67
N ARG A 46 20.48 17.46 -30.83
CA ARG A 46 21.42 16.35 -30.70
C ARG A 46 20.99 15.16 -31.58
N LYS A 47 21.94 14.33 -32.03
CA LYS A 47 21.65 13.14 -32.87
C LYS A 47 21.53 11.83 -32.07
N ASP A 48 22.15 11.76 -30.90
CA ASP A 48 22.25 10.56 -30.07
C ASP A 48 21.60 10.73 -28.69
N HIS A 49 21.10 9.62 -28.13
CA HIS A 49 20.55 9.58 -26.78
C HIS A 49 21.50 8.82 -25.84
N PRO A 50 22.31 9.53 -25.01
CA PRO A 50 23.42 8.91 -24.26
C PRO A 50 22.99 7.95 -23.15
N CYS A 51 21.77 8.07 -22.60
CA CYS A 51 21.29 7.22 -21.49
C CYS A 51 20.08 6.34 -21.81
N LYS A 52 19.82 6.02 -23.09
CA LYS A 52 18.60 5.31 -23.50
C LYS A 52 18.51 3.91 -22.87
N THR A 53 19.62 3.18 -22.94
CA THR A 53 19.80 1.82 -22.42
C THR A 53 20.15 1.78 -20.93
N LEU A 54 20.47 2.92 -20.31
CA LEU A 54 20.85 2.96 -18.91
C LEU A 54 19.67 2.54 -18.04
N ASN A 55 19.87 1.54 -17.20
CA ASN A 55 18.86 1.08 -16.24
C ASN A 55 19.49 0.88 -14.87
N LEU A 56 18.84 1.40 -13.84
CA LEU A 56 19.28 1.25 -12.46
C LEU A 56 18.70 -0.03 -11.88
N LYS A 57 19.56 -0.87 -11.28
CA LYS A 57 19.14 -2.12 -10.61
C LYS A 57 18.73 -1.90 -9.15
N ASP A 58 18.76 -0.66 -8.66
CA ASP A 58 18.33 -0.29 -7.32
C ASP A 58 16.88 -0.72 -7.12
N LYS A 59 16.64 -1.63 -6.17
CA LYS A 59 15.28 -2.06 -5.84
C LYS A 59 14.68 -1.04 -4.89
N PRO A 60 13.55 -0.39 -5.24
CA PRO A 60 12.84 0.43 -4.27
C PRO A 60 12.41 -0.44 -3.10
N ASN A 61 12.66 0.04 -1.89
CA ASN A 61 12.23 -0.67 -0.70
C ASN A 61 10.70 -0.61 -0.63
N LYS A 62 10.05 -1.70 -1.04
CA LYS A 62 8.60 -1.87 -0.98
C LYS A 62 8.14 -2.52 0.33
N ALA A 63 9.06 -2.84 1.24
CA ALA A 63 8.70 -3.43 2.53
C ALA A 63 7.80 -2.44 3.28
N VAL A 64 6.57 -2.86 3.56
CA VAL A 64 5.68 -2.13 4.45
C VAL A 64 6.25 -2.31 5.84
N GLN A 65 6.66 -1.21 6.48
CA GLN A 65 7.06 -1.27 7.87
C GLN A 65 5.78 -1.40 8.70
N LEU A 66 5.53 -2.58 9.26
CA LEU A 66 4.30 -2.86 10.02
C LEU A 66 4.14 -1.89 11.21
N GLN A 67 5.25 -1.42 11.79
CA GLN A 67 5.27 -0.38 12.83
C GLN A 67 4.68 0.98 12.42
N ASP A 68 4.54 1.24 11.12
CA ASP A 68 3.92 2.46 10.59
C ASP A 68 2.39 2.31 10.37
N LEU A 69 1.85 1.12 10.61
CA LEU A 69 0.41 0.84 10.50
C LEU A 69 -0.34 1.21 11.78
N PHE A 70 -1.64 1.35 11.65
CA PHE A 70 -2.56 1.78 12.70
C PHE A 70 -3.41 0.60 13.19
N THR A 71 -3.65 0.53 14.49
CA THR A 71 -4.56 -0.46 15.07
C THR A 71 -6.03 -0.09 14.81
N GLU A 72 -6.97 -1.00 15.09
CA GLU A 72 -8.40 -0.72 14.93
C GLU A 72 -8.83 0.46 15.81
N GLU A 73 -8.35 0.51 17.06
CA GLU A 73 -8.67 1.58 18.01
C GLU A 73 -8.14 2.94 17.53
N GLU A 74 -6.95 2.96 16.92
CA GLU A 74 -6.37 4.17 16.35
C GLU A 74 -7.16 4.66 15.12
N LEU A 75 -7.60 3.75 14.27
CA LEU A 75 -8.47 4.10 13.15
C LEU A 75 -9.84 4.60 13.64
N GLU A 76 -10.43 3.99 14.66
CA GLU A 76 -11.65 4.50 15.28
C GLU A 76 -11.44 5.90 15.87
N GLN A 77 -10.30 6.16 16.52
CA GLN A 77 -9.95 7.49 17.01
C GLN A 77 -9.90 8.51 15.87
N LEU A 78 -9.33 8.13 14.72
CA LEU A 78 -9.31 8.96 13.52
C LEU A 78 -10.73 9.28 13.01
N GLN A 79 -11.66 8.32 13.07
CA GLN A 79 -13.06 8.50 12.69
C GLN A 79 -13.83 9.43 13.63
N ARG A 80 -13.51 9.41 14.93
CA ARG A 80 -14.17 10.25 15.95
C ARG A 80 -13.73 11.73 15.88
N ARG A 81 -12.67 12.04 15.12
CA ARG A 81 -12.15 13.40 14.98
C ARG A 81 -13.22 14.34 14.39
N LYS A 82 -13.52 15.42 15.12
CA LYS A 82 -14.39 16.49 14.62
C LYS A 82 -13.60 17.41 13.69
N GLY A 83 -14.08 17.56 12.45
CA GLY A 83 -13.50 18.49 11.47
C GLY A 83 -13.61 19.96 11.93
N LYS A 84 -12.63 20.78 11.54
CA LYS A 84 -12.60 22.22 11.85
C LYS A 84 -13.77 22.99 11.22
N PHE A 85 -14.16 22.60 10.01
CA PHE A 85 -15.20 23.28 9.23
C PHE A 85 -16.55 22.59 9.41
N LYS A 86 -17.53 23.32 9.92
CA LYS A 86 -18.91 22.83 10.09
C LYS A 86 -19.59 22.55 8.75
N ASP A 87 -19.25 23.30 7.70
CA ASP A 87 -19.92 23.24 6.39
C ASP A 87 -19.66 21.97 5.57
N ILE A 88 -18.56 21.27 5.88
CA ILE A 88 -18.08 20.08 5.15
C ILE A 88 -17.77 18.94 6.12
N ARG A 89 -18.44 18.95 7.28
CA ARG A 89 -18.12 18.04 8.38
C ARG A 89 -18.55 16.62 8.02
N LEU A 90 -19.76 16.44 7.49
CA LEU A 90 -20.28 15.12 7.11
C LEU A 90 -19.48 14.54 5.95
N ARG A 91 -19.14 15.36 4.96
CA ARG A 91 -18.25 14.96 3.86
C ARG A 91 -16.94 14.38 4.37
N ASN A 92 -16.26 15.10 5.27
CA ASN A 92 -14.96 14.66 5.78
C ASN A 92 -15.09 13.37 6.59
N GLN A 93 -16.17 13.23 7.36
CA GLN A 93 -16.45 12.03 8.14
C GLN A 93 -16.71 10.81 7.24
N ILE A 94 -17.44 10.99 6.14
CA ILE A 94 -17.67 9.95 5.14
C ILE A 94 -16.38 9.55 4.43
N ILE A 95 -15.55 10.51 4.04
CA ILE A 95 -14.25 10.20 3.41
C ILE A 95 -13.41 9.32 4.36
N ILE A 96 -13.32 9.70 5.64
CA ILE A 96 -12.57 8.93 6.64
C ILE A 96 -13.20 7.54 6.83
N SER A 97 -14.53 7.44 6.91
CA SER A 97 -15.20 6.15 7.11
C SER A 97 -14.99 5.21 5.91
N LEU A 98 -15.03 5.71 4.68
CA LEU A 98 -14.76 4.93 3.46
C LEU A 98 -13.30 4.47 3.39
N LEU A 99 -12.35 5.28 3.87
CA LEU A 99 -10.95 4.88 3.96
C LEU A 99 -10.74 3.75 4.99
N ILE A 100 -11.42 3.82 6.14
CA ILE A 100 -11.23 2.90 7.25
C ILE A 100 -11.99 1.59 7.05
N TYR A 101 -13.26 1.63 6.64
CA TYR A 101 -14.08 0.42 6.61
C TYR A 101 -14.05 -0.31 5.27
N GLN A 102 -13.89 0.43 4.16
CA GLN A 102 -13.86 -0.17 2.82
C GLN A 102 -12.45 -0.17 2.21
N GLY A 103 -11.45 0.44 2.87
CA GLY A 103 -10.06 0.45 2.39
C GLY A 103 -9.91 1.08 0.99
N LEU A 104 -10.75 2.06 0.66
CA LEU A 104 -10.78 2.65 -0.68
C LEU A 104 -9.52 3.48 -0.97
N THR A 105 -9.11 3.51 -2.23
CA THR A 105 -8.03 4.42 -2.65
C THR A 105 -8.56 5.84 -2.82
N THR A 106 -7.65 6.83 -2.88
CA THR A 106 -8.04 8.21 -3.22
C THR A 106 -8.76 8.29 -4.57
N GLY A 107 -8.32 7.50 -5.56
CA GLY A 107 -8.97 7.43 -6.88
C GLY A 107 -10.34 6.76 -6.85
N ASP A 108 -10.50 5.72 -6.02
CA ASP A 108 -11.79 5.07 -5.82
C ASP A 108 -12.78 6.10 -5.26
N ILE A 109 -12.41 6.83 -4.20
CA ILE A 109 -13.30 7.80 -3.55
C ILE A 109 -13.69 8.96 -4.48
N THR A 110 -12.76 9.49 -5.27
CA THR A 110 -13.04 10.61 -6.18
C THR A 110 -13.83 10.19 -7.43
N SER A 111 -13.87 8.90 -7.74
CA SER A 111 -14.61 8.36 -8.89
C SER A 111 -16.04 7.92 -8.56
N LEU A 112 -16.35 7.73 -7.27
CA LEU A 112 -17.70 7.35 -6.81
C LEU A 112 -18.77 8.34 -7.26
N LYS A 113 -19.89 7.80 -7.73
CA LYS A 113 -21.11 8.54 -8.05
C LYS A 113 -22.18 8.29 -6.99
N VAL A 114 -23.20 9.15 -6.96
CA VAL A 114 -24.37 8.96 -6.08
C VAL A 114 -25.08 7.63 -6.37
N GLN A 115 -25.17 7.26 -7.65
CA GLN A 115 -25.80 6.02 -8.11
C GLN A 115 -25.04 4.75 -7.71
N ASP A 116 -23.77 4.87 -7.32
CA ASP A 116 -22.97 3.73 -6.87
C ASP A 116 -23.28 3.35 -5.41
N ILE A 117 -24.09 4.14 -4.69
CA ILE A 117 -24.47 3.91 -3.30
C ILE A 117 -25.90 3.41 -3.23
N ASP A 118 -26.07 2.20 -2.70
CA ASP A 118 -27.35 1.65 -2.34
C ASP A 118 -27.50 1.72 -0.81
N LEU A 119 -28.31 2.67 -0.33
CA LEU A 119 -28.54 2.86 1.11
C LEU A 119 -29.48 1.80 1.69
N GLU A 120 -30.36 1.21 0.88
CA GLU A 120 -31.32 0.17 1.33
C GLU A 120 -30.60 -1.16 1.52
N ALA A 121 -29.83 -1.58 0.51
CA ALA A 121 -28.98 -2.77 0.61
C ALA A 121 -27.72 -2.54 1.47
N ALA A 122 -27.46 -1.29 1.90
CA ALA A 122 -26.25 -0.87 2.58
C ALA A 122 -24.98 -1.31 1.82
N THR A 123 -24.93 -1.07 0.51
CA THR A 123 -23.77 -1.43 -0.32
C THR A 123 -23.22 -0.25 -1.12
N ILE A 124 -21.94 -0.35 -1.48
CA ILE A 124 -21.23 0.60 -2.33
C ILE A 124 -20.57 -0.16 -3.48
N LYS A 125 -20.84 0.27 -4.71
CA LYS A 125 -20.25 -0.27 -5.92
C LYS A 125 -19.01 0.55 -6.29
N VAL A 126 -17.84 -0.09 -6.24
CA VAL A 126 -16.58 0.52 -6.67
C VAL A 126 -16.30 0.08 -8.10
N GLN A 127 -16.10 1.06 -8.98
CA GLN A 127 -15.81 0.82 -10.38
C GLN A 127 -14.41 0.21 -10.57
N ALA A 128 -14.19 -0.45 -11.72
CA ALA A 128 -12.88 -0.99 -12.05
C ALA A 128 -11.87 0.15 -12.27
N GLY A 129 -10.69 0.01 -11.67
CA GLY A 129 -9.55 0.89 -11.89
C GLY A 129 -8.53 0.27 -12.83
N THR A 130 -7.39 0.92 -13.01
CA THR A 130 -6.30 0.42 -13.87
C THR A 130 -5.76 -0.95 -13.44
N ASN A 131 -5.76 -1.22 -12.12
CA ASN A 131 -5.20 -2.43 -11.53
C ASN A 131 -6.18 -3.16 -10.59
N THR A 132 -7.44 -2.72 -10.53
CA THR A 132 -8.45 -3.24 -9.59
C THR A 132 -9.74 -3.56 -10.30
N HIS A 133 -10.31 -4.75 -10.05
CA HIS A 133 -11.62 -5.11 -10.57
C HIS A 133 -12.73 -4.34 -9.87
N ALA A 134 -13.87 -4.22 -10.56
CA ALA A 134 -15.10 -3.72 -9.96
C ALA A 134 -15.53 -4.64 -8.82
N ARG A 135 -16.04 -4.05 -7.73
CA ARG A 135 -16.45 -4.79 -6.53
C ARG A 135 -17.58 -4.07 -5.81
N THR A 136 -18.46 -4.83 -5.17
CA THR A 136 -19.49 -4.30 -4.28
C THR A 136 -19.06 -4.57 -2.84
N LEU A 137 -19.05 -3.55 -2.01
CA LEU A 137 -18.66 -3.64 -0.59
C LEU A 137 -19.84 -3.26 0.29
N SER A 138 -19.95 -3.90 1.45
CA SER A 138 -20.98 -3.56 2.44
C SER A 138 -20.57 -2.32 3.25
N LEU A 139 -21.57 -1.48 3.56
CA LEU A 139 -21.46 -0.32 4.42
C LEU A 139 -21.86 -0.72 5.86
N ARG A 140 -21.21 -0.13 6.86
CA ARG A 140 -21.65 -0.30 8.26
C ARG A 140 -22.92 0.50 8.52
N PRO A 141 -23.81 0.07 9.43
CA PRO A 141 -25.06 0.78 9.73
C PRO A 141 -24.87 2.27 10.07
N GLN A 142 -23.81 2.60 10.80
CA GLN A 142 -23.47 3.98 11.13
C GLN A 142 -23.11 4.82 9.88
N GLN A 143 -22.51 4.22 8.85
CA GLN A 143 -22.17 4.90 7.60
C GLN A 143 -23.41 5.22 6.78
N VAL A 144 -24.42 4.34 6.77
CA VAL A 144 -25.67 4.52 6.02
C VAL A 144 -26.37 5.81 6.44
N MET A 145 -26.54 6.01 7.76
CA MET A 145 -27.17 7.23 8.28
C MET A 145 -26.34 8.48 7.98
N GLN A 146 -25.01 8.40 8.02
CA GLN A 146 -24.13 9.53 7.68
C GLN A 146 -24.21 9.89 6.20
N LEU A 147 -24.18 8.88 5.32
CA LEU A 147 -24.31 9.03 3.88
C LEU A 147 -25.67 9.61 3.50
N TYR A 148 -26.76 9.14 4.12
CA TYR A 148 -28.09 9.68 3.91
C TYR A 148 -28.14 11.20 4.20
N LYS A 149 -27.70 11.61 5.40
CA LYS A 149 -27.64 13.03 5.79
C LYS A 149 -26.75 13.84 4.86
N TYR A 150 -25.61 13.29 4.46
CA TYR A 150 -24.73 13.97 3.52
C TYR A 150 -25.37 14.15 2.15
N ILE A 151 -25.96 13.11 1.56
CA ILE A 151 -26.56 13.17 0.22
C ILE A 151 -27.72 14.17 0.18
N HIS A 152 -28.60 14.14 1.19
CA HIS A 152 -29.81 14.97 1.19
C HIS A 152 -29.60 16.39 1.73
N GLU A 153 -28.72 16.60 2.73
CA GLU A 153 -28.54 17.89 3.38
C GLU A 153 -27.28 18.61 2.85
N GLU A 154 -26.09 18.10 3.20
CA GLU A 154 -24.82 18.82 3.00
C GLU A 154 -24.42 18.87 1.51
N ARG A 155 -24.56 17.76 0.77
CA ARG A 155 -24.25 17.67 -0.66
C ARG A 155 -25.21 18.51 -1.48
N SER A 156 -26.52 18.47 -1.21
CA SER A 156 -27.51 19.32 -1.87
C SER A 156 -27.16 20.80 -1.74
N ARG A 157 -26.79 21.24 -0.53
CA ARG A 157 -26.34 22.61 -0.27
C ARG A 157 -25.04 22.96 -0.99
N LEU A 158 -24.07 22.04 -1.08
CA LEU A 158 -22.82 22.27 -1.80
C LEU A 158 -23.06 22.34 -3.32
N LYS A 159 -23.92 21.47 -3.85
CA LYS A 159 -24.31 21.45 -5.26
C LYS A 159 -25.00 22.75 -5.68
N ALA A 160 -25.87 23.30 -4.84
CA ALA A 160 -26.58 24.55 -5.11
C ALA A 160 -25.68 25.78 -5.32
N LYS A 161 -24.41 25.73 -4.90
CA LYS A 161 -23.44 26.82 -5.12
C LYS A 161 -22.89 26.87 -6.54
N GLN A 162 -23.11 25.85 -7.35
CA GLN A 162 -22.53 25.72 -8.67
C GLN A 162 -23.60 25.47 -9.73
N HIS A 163 -23.44 26.09 -10.90
CA HIS A 163 -24.39 25.96 -12.02
C HIS A 163 -24.21 24.68 -12.83
N GLN A 164 -23.18 23.88 -12.54
CA GLN A 164 -22.83 22.69 -13.32
C GLN A 164 -23.34 21.44 -12.61
N GLU A 165 -24.10 20.63 -13.36
CA GLU A 165 -24.58 19.34 -12.91
C GLU A 165 -23.40 18.35 -12.72
N THR A 166 -23.40 17.64 -11.59
CA THR A 166 -22.39 16.63 -11.27
C THR A 166 -22.98 15.47 -10.49
N ASP A 167 -22.66 14.26 -10.95
CA ASP A 167 -23.09 13.01 -10.32
C ASP A 167 -22.08 12.50 -9.29
N ALA A 168 -20.95 13.19 -9.13
CA ALA A 168 -19.92 12.79 -8.17
C ALA A 168 -20.49 12.74 -6.75
N LEU A 169 -20.19 11.68 -6.02
CA LEU A 169 -20.64 11.52 -4.64
C LEU A 169 -20.01 12.59 -3.76
N ILE A 170 -18.68 12.75 -3.84
CA ILE A 170 -17.90 13.66 -3.00
C ILE A 170 -17.64 14.99 -3.72
N LEU A 171 -18.09 16.08 -3.10
CA LEU A 171 -17.91 17.46 -3.59
C LEU A 171 -16.93 18.28 -2.74
N THR A 172 -16.30 19.27 -3.34
CA THR A 172 -15.49 20.28 -2.64
C THR A 172 -16.37 21.29 -1.90
N ARG A 173 -15.79 22.16 -1.08
CA ARG A 173 -16.51 23.27 -0.43
C ARG A 173 -17.17 24.23 -1.43
N ALA A 174 -16.62 24.31 -2.65
CA ALA A 174 -17.12 25.14 -3.74
C ALA A 174 -18.24 24.46 -4.55
N GLY A 175 -18.52 23.17 -4.33
CA GLY A 175 -19.53 22.41 -5.09
C GLY A 175 -18.97 21.60 -6.26
N THR A 176 -17.68 21.76 -6.59
CA THR A 176 -17.03 21.01 -7.67
C THR A 176 -16.78 19.56 -7.27
N LYS A 177 -16.53 18.69 -8.25
CA LYS A 177 -16.01 17.34 -8.00
C LYS A 177 -14.71 17.39 -7.19
N GLU A 178 -14.60 16.54 -6.17
CA GLU A 178 -13.38 16.39 -5.38
C GLU A 178 -12.29 15.66 -6.19
N ASN A 179 -11.09 16.25 -6.23
CA ASN A 179 -9.95 15.72 -6.99
C ASN A 179 -8.89 15.04 -6.09
N GLY A 180 -9.14 14.96 -4.78
CA GLY A 180 -8.28 14.26 -3.81
C GLY A 180 -7.46 15.19 -2.94
N GLU A 181 -7.40 16.49 -3.24
CA GLU A 181 -6.75 17.48 -2.38
C GLU A 181 -7.43 17.60 -1.02
N GLY A 182 -8.76 17.59 -0.99
CA GLY A 182 -9.53 17.58 0.26
C GLY A 182 -9.26 16.33 1.09
N ILE A 183 -9.10 15.17 0.43
CA ILE A 183 -8.76 13.91 1.10
C ILE A 183 -7.36 14.00 1.71
N LYS A 184 -6.37 14.50 0.95
CA LYS A 184 -5.01 14.73 1.44
C LYS A 184 -5.00 15.68 2.63
N TYR A 185 -5.69 16.81 2.53
CA TYR A 185 -5.83 17.79 3.62
C TYR A 185 -6.39 17.17 4.91
N ILE A 186 -7.42 16.32 4.80
CA ILE A 186 -7.98 15.62 5.96
C ILE A 186 -6.90 14.75 6.63
N THR A 187 -6.14 13.97 5.86
CA THR A 187 -5.08 13.12 6.42
C THR A 187 -3.94 13.93 7.02
N GLU A 188 -3.52 15.02 6.37
CA GLU A 188 -2.43 15.88 6.87
C GLU A 188 -2.80 16.59 8.17
N THR A 189 -4.03 17.11 8.25
CA THR A 189 -4.50 17.77 9.48
C THR A 189 -4.76 16.79 10.62
N SER A 190 -4.99 15.51 10.34
CA SER A 190 -5.12 14.46 11.35
C SER A 190 -3.78 13.90 11.82
N ARG A 191 -2.66 14.26 11.19
CA ARG A 191 -1.33 13.73 11.52
C ARG A 191 -0.90 13.99 12.97
N GLN A 192 -1.42 15.05 13.58
CA GLN A 192 -1.17 15.40 14.98
C GLN A 192 -1.60 14.29 15.96
N LEU A 193 -2.54 13.42 15.57
CA LEU A 193 -2.98 12.28 16.39
C LEU A 193 -1.91 11.19 16.52
N PHE A 194 -0.99 11.10 15.54
CA PHE A 194 0.00 10.03 15.46
C PHE A 194 1.40 10.60 15.23
N PRO A 195 2.01 11.24 16.26
CA PRO A 195 3.36 11.79 16.14
C PRO A 195 4.37 10.68 15.80
N GLY A 196 5.34 11.00 14.94
CA GLY A 196 6.37 10.05 14.50
C GLY A 196 5.95 9.09 13.38
N ARG A 197 4.65 8.86 13.15
CA ARG A 197 4.14 7.99 12.08
C ARG A 197 3.61 8.78 10.88
N LYS A 198 3.65 8.18 9.69
CA LYS A 198 3.21 8.82 8.45
C LYS A 198 1.75 8.49 8.15
N LEU A 199 0.83 9.33 8.62
CA LEU A 199 -0.59 9.23 8.26
C LEU A 199 -0.83 9.68 6.81
N ASN A 200 -1.32 8.79 5.96
CA ASN A 200 -1.78 9.05 4.61
C ASN A 200 -2.79 7.98 4.17
N THR A 201 -3.48 8.19 3.05
CA THR A 201 -4.51 7.25 2.57
C THR A 201 -3.97 5.85 2.31
N ARG A 202 -2.73 5.73 1.84
CA ARG A 202 -2.08 4.44 1.61
C ARG A 202 -1.77 3.71 2.92
N THR A 203 -1.26 4.39 3.95
CA THR A 203 -1.00 3.74 5.24
C THR A 203 -2.28 3.33 5.93
N ILE A 204 -3.32 4.17 5.93
CA ILE A 204 -4.67 3.78 6.42
C ILE A 204 -5.16 2.53 5.69
N ARG A 205 -5.15 2.53 4.36
CA ARG A 205 -5.59 1.38 3.56
C ARG A 205 -4.78 0.11 3.88
N MET A 206 -3.46 0.24 4.02
CA MET A 206 -2.61 -0.90 4.39
C MET A 206 -2.96 -1.41 5.79
N SER A 207 -3.23 -0.52 6.76
CA SER A 207 -3.67 -0.91 8.10
C SER A 207 -4.99 -1.68 8.06
N VAL A 208 -5.95 -1.24 7.25
CA VAL A 208 -7.24 -1.93 7.07
C VAL A 208 -7.09 -3.32 6.45
N ILE A 209 -6.17 -3.48 5.50
CA ILE A 209 -5.91 -4.77 4.84
C ILE A 209 -5.17 -5.73 5.78
N GLU A 210 -4.29 -5.20 6.64
CA GLU A 210 -3.50 -5.99 7.60
C GLU A 210 -4.29 -6.36 8.86
N LEU A 211 -5.28 -5.55 9.25
CA LEU A 211 -6.24 -5.84 10.32
C LEU A 211 -7.14 -7.06 9.98
N PRO A 212 -7.29 -8.00 10.90
CA PRO A 212 -6.32 -9.03 11.25
C PRO A 212 -6.29 -10.14 10.19
N VAL A 213 -5.33 -10.07 9.28
CA VAL A 213 -4.88 -11.28 8.57
C VAL A 213 -3.91 -12.05 9.46
N THR A 214 -3.22 -11.37 10.40
CA THR A 214 -2.34 -11.97 11.42
C THR A 214 -2.47 -11.22 12.75
N LEU A 215 -2.95 -11.88 13.80
CA LEU A 215 -2.94 -11.38 15.17
C LEU A 215 -1.49 -11.34 15.67
N LEU A 216 -1.01 -10.23 16.22
CA LEU A 216 0.37 -10.12 16.71
C LEU A 216 0.41 -9.36 18.04
N TYR A 217 0.92 -10.01 19.06
CA TYR A 217 1.09 -9.53 20.42
C TYR A 217 2.57 -9.30 20.72
N GLN A 218 2.90 -8.14 21.29
CA GLN A 218 4.27 -7.76 21.62
C GLN A 218 4.46 -7.68 23.14
N ILE A 219 5.49 -8.34 23.64
CA ILE A 219 5.89 -8.33 25.05
C ILE A 219 7.25 -7.65 25.16
N PRO A 220 7.34 -6.44 25.73
CA PRO A 220 8.61 -5.75 25.94
C PRO A 220 9.38 -6.35 27.13
N PHE A 221 10.69 -6.50 26.97
CA PHE A 221 11.65 -6.89 28.01
C PHE A 221 12.77 -5.83 28.09
N SER A 222 13.49 -5.79 29.21
CA SER A 222 14.62 -4.85 29.37
C SER A 222 15.74 -5.04 28.35
N PHE A 223 15.88 -6.25 27.80
CA PHE A 223 16.93 -6.65 26.87
C PHE A 223 16.43 -6.89 25.44
N GLY A 224 15.14 -6.70 25.17
CA GLY A 224 14.56 -6.99 23.86
C GLY A 224 13.04 -6.97 23.83
N ARG A 225 12.46 -7.54 22.77
CA ARG A 225 11.03 -7.64 22.53
C ARG A 225 10.68 -9.03 22.01
N LEU A 226 9.67 -9.65 22.60
CA LEU A 226 9.06 -10.87 22.09
C LEU A 226 7.82 -10.51 21.28
N PHE A 227 7.69 -11.10 20.10
CA PHE A 227 6.54 -11.00 19.22
C PHE A 227 5.92 -12.39 19.10
N LEU A 228 4.65 -12.51 19.46
CA LEU A 228 3.86 -13.73 19.28
C LEU A 228 2.71 -13.40 18.35
N GLY A 229 2.39 -14.28 17.40
CA GLY A 229 1.28 -14.02 16.51
C GLY A 229 0.81 -15.22 15.73
N GLY A 230 -0.23 -15.02 14.94
CA GLY A 230 -0.71 -15.98 13.98
C GLY A 230 -1.95 -15.51 13.24
N GLY A 231 -2.19 -16.09 12.07
CA GLY A 231 -3.40 -15.82 11.29
C GLY A 231 -3.45 -16.51 9.95
N GLY A 232 -4.37 -16.08 9.09
CA GLY A 232 -4.59 -16.66 7.78
C GLY A 232 -3.56 -16.17 6.77
N THR A 233 -3.13 -17.01 5.83
CA THR A 233 -2.32 -16.61 4.68
C THR A 233 -2.87 -17.25 3.42
N PHE A 234 -2.83 -16.53 2.30
CA PHE A 234 -3.12 -17.07 0.98
C PHE A 234 -1.83 -17.20 0.19
N GLY A 235 -1.47 -18.42 -0.20
CA GLY A 235 -0.34 -18.72 -1.07
C GLY A 235 -0.81 -19.00 -2.49
N TYR A 236 -0.06 -18.56 -3.49
CA TYR A 236 -0.25 -18.97 -4.89
C TYR A 236 1.06 -19.48 -5.45
N ALA A 237 1.08 -20.73 -5.91
CA ALA A 237 2.29 -21.34 -6.47
C ALA A 237 2.54 -20.82 -7.89
N VAL A 238 3.69 -20.19 -8.11
CA VAL A 238 4.07 -19.62 -9.42
C VAL A 238 4.97 -20.58 -10.21
N SER A 239 5.78 -21.39 -9.52
CA SER A 239 6.68 -22.39 -10.14
C SER A 239 7.18 -23.38 -9.09
N GLY A 240 7.79 -24.48 -9.53
CA GLY A 240 8.34 -25.52 -8.66
C GLY A 240 9.00 -26.62 -9.45
N ARG A 241 9.78 -27.46 -8.78
CA ARG A 241 10.42 -28.63 -9.37
C ARG A 241 10.21 -29.80 -8.44
N GLN A 242 9.79 -30.93 -9.00
CA GLN A 242 9.75 -32.20 -8.30
C GLN A 242 10.90 -33.05 -8.78
N THR A 243 11.60 -33.70 -7.85
CA THR A 243 12.54 -34.76 -8.19
C THR A 243 11.95 -36.06 -7.69
N LYS A 244 11.67 -37.01 -8.58
CA LYS A 244 11.23 -38.35 -8.21
C LYS A 244 12.18 -39.33 -8.87
N GLU A 245 12.77 -40.23 -8.07
CA GLU A 245 13.67 -41.29 -8.57
C GLU A 245 14.80 -40.75 -9.48
N GLY A 246 15.40 -39.61 -9.10
CA GLY A 246 16.50 -38.99 -9.85
C GLY A 246 16.08 -38.12 -11.05
N ILE A 247 14.82 -38.19 -11.48
CA ILE A 247 14.30 -37.39 -12.59
C ILE A 247 13.75 -36.06 -12.04
N LYS A 248 14.29 -34.94 -12.53
CA LYS A 248 13.84 -33.59 -12.22
C LYS A 248 12.76 -33.16 -13.21
N THR A 249 11.52 -33.05 -12.74
CA THR A 249 10.40 -32.52 -13.52
C THR A 249 10.08 -31.11 -13.06
N ASN A 250 10.03 -30.14 -13.99
CA ASN A 250 9.47 -28.83 -13.69
C ASN A 250 7.98 -28.99 -13.44
N LEU A 251 7.54 -28.66 -12.23
CA LEU A 251 6.14 -28.46 -11.96
C LEU A 251 5.74 -27.11 -12.57
N TYR A 252 4.49 -26.99 -13.03
CA TYR A 252 3.88 -25.73 -13.51
C TYR A 252 4.38 -25.18 -14.87
N ALA A 253 5.18 -25.94 -15.63
CA ALA A 253 5.61 -25.55 -16.98
C ALA A 253 4.60 -26.02 -18.04
N GLY A 254 3.83 -25.08 -18.62
CA GLY A 254 3.13 -25.29 -19.91
C GLY A 254 1.69 -25.80 -19.88
N SER A 255 1.09 -26.08 -18.72
CA SER A 255 -0.35 -26.42 -18.62
C SER A 255 -1.07 -25.43 -17.68
N THR A 256 -2.19 -24.88 -18.15
CA THR A 256 -3.12 -24.04 -17.36
C THR A 256 -3.90 -24.81 -16.30
N ASP A 257 -3.83 -26.15 -16.28
CA ASP A 257 -4.69 -27.02 -15.47
C ASP A 257 -4.19 -27.21 -14.04
N TRP A 258 -2.96 -26.77 -13.73
CA TRP A 258 -2.35 -26.86 -12.41
C TRP A 258 -2.06 -25.47 -11.83
N ARG A 259 -3.11 -24.65 -11.64
CA ARG A 259 -3.05 -23.46 -10.77
C ARG A 259 -3.31 -23.91 -9.33
N ARG A 260 -2.40 -23.58 -8.40
CA ARG A 260 -2.56 -23.89 -6.98
C ARG A 260 -2.60 -22.60 -6.16
N GLY A 261 -3.69 -22.44 -5.42
CA GLY A 261 -3.84 -21.40 -4.43
C GLY A 261 -4.30 -22.04 -3.13
N ASP A 262 -3.61 -21.76 -2.03
CA ASP A 262 -3.84 -22.44 -0.76
C ASP A 262 -4.14 -21.38 0.31
N LEU A 263 -5.18 -21.62 1.10
CA LEU A 263 -5.44 -20.89 2.33
C LEU A 263 -4.79 -21.65 3.49
N SER A 264 -3.87 -20.99 4.18
CA SER A 264 -3.11 -21.53 5.30
C SER A 264 -3.39 -20.75 6.57
N VAL A 265 -3.12 -21.39 7.71
CA VAL A 265 -2.96 -20.70 9.00
C VAL A 265 -1.50 -20.77 9.39
N HIS A 266 -0.99 -19.72 10.01
CA HIS A 266 0.36 -19.70 10.54
C HIS A 266 0.40 -19.17 11.96
N LEU A 267 1.42 -19.61 12.70
CA LEU A 267 1.83 -19.12 13.99
C LEU A 267 3.25 -18.58 13.85
N ASN A 268 3.54 -17.44 14.46
CA ASN A 268 4.86 -16.83 14.51
C ASN A 268 5.26 -16.50 15.95
N ALA A 269 6.51 -16.76 16.26
CA ALA A 269 7.17 -16.32 17.48
C ALA A 269 8.51 -15.71 17.09
N ALA A 270 8.81 -14.49 17.51
CA ALA A 270 10.09 -13.86 17.23
C ALA A 270 10.62 -13.10 18.43
N PHE A 271 11.92 -13.18 18.67
CA PHE A 271 12.60 -12.43 19.71
C PHE A 271 13.61 -11.48 19.08
N GLU A 272 13.50 -10.20 19.38
CA GLU A 272 14.43 -9.15 18.94
C GLU A 272 15.16 -8.60 20.16
N MET A 273 16.48 -8.70 20.16
CA MET A 273 17.34 -8.13 21.19
C MET A 273 17.63 -6.66 20.91
N ASN A 274 17.88 -5.87 21.96
CA ASN A 274 18.21 -4.45 21.83
C ASN A 274 19.49 -4.18 21.01
N ASN A 275 20.38 -5.17 20.90
CA ASN A 275 21.60 -5.09 20.11
C ASN A 275 21.37 -5.29 18.59
N GLY A 276 20.12 -5.53 18.16
CA GLY A 276 19.72 -5.75 16.78
C GLY A 276 19.65 -7.22 16.36
N LEU A 277 20.11 -8.18 17.17
CA LEU A 277 19.94 -9.61 16.87
C LEU A 277 18.46 -9.98 16.93
N PHE A 278 17.97 -10.75 15.97
CA PHE A 278 16.62 -11.30 16.02
C PHE A 278 16.58 -12.77 15.61
N VAL A 279 15.70 -13.52 16.27
CA VAL A 279 15.38 -14.91 15.95
C VAL A 279 13.88 -14.98 15.72
N SER A 280 13.44 -15.64 14.65
CA SER A 280 12.02 -15.87 14.40
C SER A 280 11.75 -17.32 14.04
N PHE A 281 10.70 -17.85 14.63
CA PHE A 281 10.09 -19.12 14.33
C PHE A 281 8.73 -18.87 13.69
N ARG A 282 8.41 -19.59 12.62
CA ARG A 282 7.07 -19.61 12.04
C ARG A 282 6.69 -21.03 11.66
N SER A 283 5.48 -21.42 12.02
CA SER A 283 4.85 -22.68 11.63
C SER A 283 3.61 -22.36 10.81
N GLN A 284 3.43 -23.00 9.66
CA GLN A 284 2.30 -22.81 8.77
C GLN A 284 1.71 -24.16 8.39
N LYS A 285 0.38 -24.22 8.31
CA LYS A 285 -0.38 -25.38 7.87
C LYS A 285 -1.47 -24.93 6.89
N SER A 286 -1.52 -25.56 5.72
CA SER A 286 -2.62 -25.40 4.78
C SER A 286 -3.90 -25.98 5.35
N VAL A 287 -4.98 -25.21 5.26
CA VAL A 287 -6.31 -25.57 5.76
C VAL A 287 -7.27 -25.84 4.61
N LEU A 288 -7.09 -25.16 3.48
CA LEU A 288 -7.96 -25.31 2.31
C LEU A 288 -7.22 -25.07 1.00
N ASP A 289 -7.49 -25.91 -0.01
CA ASP A 289 -7.01 -25.75 -1.37
C ASP A 289 -8.06 -24.92 -2.16
N ALA A 290 -7.78 -23.63 -2.40
CA ALA A 290 -8.69 -22.72 -3.10
C ALA A 290 -8.76 -22.96 -4.61
N TYR A 291 -7.69 -23.53 -5.20
CA TYR A 291 -7.66 -23.97 -6.59
C TYR A 291 -7.06 -25.38 -6.69
N ARG A 292 -7.85 -26.33 -7.21
CA ARG A 292 -7.47 -27.74 -7.34
C ARG A 292 -7.67 -28.27 -8.78
N PRO A 293 -6.77 -29.12 -9.30
CA PRO A 293 -7.10 -30.03 -10.40
C PRO A 293 -8.13 -31.07 -9.94
N LYS A 294 -8.86 -31.68 -10.88
CA LYS A 294 -9.69 -32.85 -10.58
C LYS A 294 -8.76 -33.98 -10.07
N ASP A 295 -9.10 -34.56 -8.93
CA ASP A 295 -8.49 -35.78 -8.36
C ASP A 295 -7.16 -35.65 -7.58
N ALA A 296 -6.85 -34.49 -6.97
CA ALA A 296 -5.73 -34.36 -6.04
C ALA A 296 -6.07 -33.52 -4.79
N SER A 297 -5.64 -34.00 -3.61
CA SER A 297 -5.63 -33.24 -2.35
C SER A 297 -4.21 -33.21 -1.79
N VAL A 298 -3.68 -32.03 -1.46
CA VAL A 298 -2.31 -31.88 -0.95
C VAL A 298 -2.30 -30.90 0.21
N THR A 299 -2.05 -31.38 1.43
CA THR A 299 -1.90 -30.53 2.60
C THR A 299 -0.45 -30.11 2.79
N ASP A 300 -0.14 -28.82 2.66
CA ASP A 300 1.20 -28.29 2.98
C ASP A 300 1.35 -28.02 4.49
N ARG A 301 2.55 -28.29 5.01
CA ARG A 301 2.99 -27.95 6.36
C ARG A 301 4.42 -27.48 6.27
N SER A 302 4.69 -26.25 6.69
CA SER A 302 6.03 -25.70 6.70
C SER A 302 6.38 -25.16 8.08
N VAL A 303 7.64 -25.34 8.45
CA VAL A 303 8.24 -24.73 9.63
C VAL A 303 9.48 -23.99 9.15
N SER A 304 9.59 -22.72 9.50
CA SER A 304 10.72 -21.88 9.16
C SER A 304 11.33 -21.28 10.41
N VAL A 305 12.65 -21.39 10.52
CA VAL A 305 13.45 -20.70 11.52
C VAL A 305 14.31 -19.68 10.78
N SER A 306 14.41 -18.47 11.31
CA SER A 306 15.26 -17.42 10.74
C SER A 306 16.05 -16.74 11.85
N LEU A 307 17.32 -16.50 11.57
CA LEU A 307 18.24 -15.76 12.41
C LEU A 307 18.73 -14.56 11.60
N GLY A 308 18.73 -13.38 12.19
CA GLY A 308 19.24 -12.19 11.50
C GLY A 308 19.68 -11.10 12.46
N TYR A 309 20.23 -10.03 11.87
CA TYR A 309 20.75 -8.89 12.60
C TYR A 309 20.28 -7.60 11.92
N LEU A 310 19.55 -6.76 12.65
CA LEU A 310 19.04 -5.48 12.22
C LEU A 310 20.14 -4.42 12.34
N VAL A 311 20.75 -4.07 11.22
CA VAL A 311 21.75 -3.00 11.15
C VAL A 311 21.06 -1.65 11.15
N GLN A 312 21.21 -0.90 12.25
CA GLN A 312 20.81 0.52 12.30
C GLN A 312 21.87 1.39 11.61
N TRP A 313 21.66 1.67 10.33
CA TRP A 313 22.57 2.45 9.50
C TRP A 313 22.78 3.90 9.97
N ASP A 314 21.85 4.45 10.74
CA ASP A 314 21.93 5.83 11.25
C ASP A 314 22.99 5.99 12.36
N VAL A 315 23.25 4.94 13.14
CA VAL A 315 24.31 4.92 14.17
C VAL A 315 25.70 4.76 13.54
N LEU A 316 25.80 3.98 12.46
CA LEU A 316 27.07 3.77 11.74
C LEU A 316 27.52 5.04 11.00
N LYS A 317 26.59 5.84 10.45
CA LYS A 317 26.93 7.14 9.86
C LYS A 317 27.50 8.12 10.88
N MET A 318 27.00 8.15 12.11
CA MET A 318 27.54 9.03 13.15
C MET A 318 28.96 8.66 13.60
N LYS A 319 29.39 7.40 13.46
CA LYS A 319 30.78 7.00 13.72
C LYS A 319 31.74 7.39 12.60
N GLN A 320 31.30 7.43 11.33
CA GLN A 320 32.15 7.84 10.20
C GLN A 320 32.41 9.36 10.13
N PHE A 321 31.60 10.20 10.79
CA PHE A 321 31.84 11.64 10.87
C PHE A 321 32.68 12.06 12.09
N LYS A 322 33.13 11.10 12.91
CA LYS A 322 33.93 11.34 14.13
C LYS A 322 35.40 10.92 14.00
N ASN A 323 35.85 10.48 12.83
CA ASN A 323 37.26 10.18 12.54
C ASN A 323 37.79 11.08 11.43
#